data_AF-A0AAW9LCK6-F1
#
_entry.id   AF-A0AAW9LCK6-F1
#
_cell.length_a   1.000
_cell.length_b   1.000
_cell.length_c   1.000
_cell.angle_alpha   90.00
_cell.angle_beta   90.00
_cell.angle_gamma   90.00
#
_symmetry.space_group_name_H-M   'P 1'
#
loop_
_entity.id
_entity.type
_entity.pdbx_description
1 polymer ?
#
loop_
_entity_poly.entity_id
_entity_poly.type
_entity_poly.pdbx_seq_one_letter_code
_entity_poly.pdbx_strand_id
1 'polypeptide(L)'
;MKFLRVRLDPDPAFRHPMHEFIVERDGYGPTELLDWLPNDDVNTMIFRTRGDPAPYRDALSDVASLGAFEVADGPGDRFYTYAEDELSSAERDLFTAMTRVGLVVVTPVVFRTDGCIDGSVVGPATVVQSAVESVPDGVDVEVLEVSPYRTGPLEGGLN
;
A
#
# COMPACT_ATOMS: atom_id res chain seq x y z
N MET A 1 -21.22 9.85 -0.97
CA MET A 1 -19.87 9.42 -0.55
C MET A 1 -18.85 10.29 -1.25
N LYS A 2 -17.75 10.62 -0.58
CA LYS A 2 -16.59 11.28 -1.17
C LYS A 2 -15.59 10.23 -1.60
N PHE A 3 -14.93 10.50 -2.72
CA PHE A 3 -13.72 9.83 -3.17
C PHE A 3 -12.56 10.81 -2.96
N LEU A 4 -11.50 10.32 -2.35
CA LEU A 4 -10.25 11.05 -2.14
C LEU A 4 -9.13 10.24 -2.77
N ARG A 5 -8.32 10.90 -3.61
CA ARG A 5 -7.01 10.40 -4.01
C ARG A 5 -5.94 11.21 -3.29
N VAL A 6 -5.00 10.51 -2.67
CA VAL A 6 -3.96 11.11 -1.82
C VAL A 6 -2.60 10.54 -2.20
N ARG A 7 -1.57 11.35 -2.04
CA ARG A 7 -0.18 10.93 -1.99
C ARG A 7 0.35 11.16 -0.59
N LEU A 8 0.99 10.15 -0.05
CA LEU A 8 1.67 10.17 1.23
C LEU A 8 3.18 10.09 0.95
N ASP A 9 3.96 10.94 1.60
CA ASP A 9 5.42 10.89 1.56
C ASP A 9 5.92 10.55 2.98
N PRO A 10 6.01 9.25 3.30
CA PRO A 10 6.50 8.81 4.59
C PRO A 10 8.01 8.97 4.73
N ASP A 11 8.45 9.47 5.89
CA ASP A 11 9.83 9.35 6.33
C ASP A 11 10.29 7.88 6.28
N PRO A 12 11.58 7.59 6.09
CA PRO A 12 12.10 6.22 6.01
C PRO A 12 11.70 5.33 7.20
N ALA A 13 11.44 5.89 8.38
CA ALA A 13 11.02 5.15 9.56
C ALA A 13 9.62 4.50 9.44
N PHE A 14 8.78 4.97 8.51
CA PHE A 14 7.45 4.43 8.23
C PHE A 14 7.44 3.47 7.03
N ARG A 15 8.59 3.24 6.38
CA ARG A 15 8.67 2.43 5.16
C ARG A 15 8.97 0.97 5.50
N HIS A 16 8.15 0.10 4.95
CA HIS A 16 8.40 -1.33 4.97
C HIS A 16 9.74 -1.65 4.28
N PRO A 17 10.55 -2.62 4.76
CA PRO A 17 11.81 -3.00 4.12
C PRO A 17 11.68 -3.34 2.63
N MET A 18 10.56 -3.92 2.20
CA MET A 18 10.33 -4.22 0.77
C MET A 18 9.95 -2.98 -0.06
N HIS A 19 9.41 -1.93 0.57
CA HIS A 19 9.26 -0.64 -0.10
C HIS A 19 10.61 0.03 -0.25
N GLU A 20 11.44 0.04 0.81
CA GLU A 20 12.80 0.58 0.74
C GLU A 20 13.65 -0.18 -0.31
N PHE A 21 13.48 -1.49 -0.41
CA PHE A 21 14.15 -2.31 -1.43
C PHE A 21 13.91 -1.82 -2.86
N ILE A 22 12.68 -1.43 -3.22
CA ILE A 22 12.37 -0.92 -4.57
C ILE A 22 12.76 0.56 -4.75
N VAL A 23 12.99 1.29 -3.66
CA VAL A 23 13.50 2.67 -3.68
C VAL A 23 15.01 2.67 -3.94
N GLU A 24 15.75 1.76 -3.31
CA GLU A 24 17.21 1.68 -3.41
C GLU A 24 17.71 0.95 -4.67
N ARG A 25 16.82 0.24 -5.38
CA ARG A 25 17.21 -0.62 -6.51
C ARG A 25 16.52 -0.23 -7.81
N ASP A 26 17.36 0.19 -8.76
CA ASP A 26 16.96 0.33 -10.16
C ASP A 26 16.48 -1.01 -10.75
N GLY A 27 15.60 -0.93 -11.75
CA GLY A 27 15.06 -2.10 -12.45
C GLY A 27 13.75 -2.63 -11.86
N TYR A 28 13.33 -2.13 -10.70
CA TYR A 28 11.99 -2.34 -10.16
C TYR A 28 11.05 -1.20 -10.54
N GLY A 29 9.78 -1.53 -10.72
CA GLY A 29 8.69 -0.55 -10.83
C GLY A 29 7.96 -0.38 -9.50
N PRO A 30 6.91 0.47 -9.46
CA PRO A 30 6.08 0.58 -8.27
C PRO A 30 5.45 -0.77 -7.90
N THR A 31 5.33 -1.01 -6.60
CA THR A 31 4.61 -2.17 -6.05
C THR A 31 3.17 -1.77 -5.76
N GLU A 32 2.23 -2.58 -6.22
CA GLU A 32 0.79 -2.34 -6.07
C GLU A 32 0.19 -3.36 -5.12
N LEU A 33 -0.36 -2.91 -3.99
CA LEU A 33 -1.20 -3.73 -3.12
C LEU A 33 -2.56 -3.90 -3.79
N LEU A 34 -2.85 -5.10 -4.26
CA LEU A 34 -4.06 -5.42 -5.03
C LEU A 34 -5.25 -5.71 -4.12
N ASP A 35 -4.99 -6.41 -3.02
CA ASP A 35 -5.99 -6.74 -2.01
C ASP A 35 -5.31 -7.03 -0.68
N TRP A 36 -6.06 -6.85 0.40
CA TRP A 36 -5.56 -7.02 1.74
C TRP A 36 -6.71 -7.39 2.69
N LEU A 37 -6.44 -8.36 3.58
CA LEU A 37 -7.29 -8.74 4.69
C LEU A 37 -6.63 -8.32 6.02
N PRO A 38 -7.15 -7.28 6.71
CA PRO A 38 -6.56 -6.80 7.97
C PRO A 38 -6.83 -7.77 9.11
N ASN A 39 -5.89 -7.89 10.02
CA ASN A 39 -6.04 -8.55 11.31
C ASN A 39 -5.30 -7.72 12.38
N ASP A 40 -5.63 -7.93 13.65
CA ASP A 40 -5.03 -7.19 14.77
C ASP A 40 -3.53 -7.50 14.92
N ASP A 41 -3.11 -8.71 14.55
CA ASP A 41 -1.72 -9.17 14.67
C ASP A 41 -1.00 -9.19 13.32
N VAL A 42 -1.54 -9.93 12.34
CA VAL A 42 -0.87 -10.25 11.06
C VAL A 42 -1.78 -9.92 9.88
N ASN A 43 -1.34 -9.03 9.00
CA ASN A 43 -2.09 -8.68 7.78
C ASN A 43 -1.77 -9.67 6.66
N THR A 44 -2.79 -10.11 5.93
CA THR A 44 -2.61 -10.92 4.72
C THR A 44 -2.81 -10.06 3.49
N MET A 45 -1.84 -10.07 2.59
CA MET A 45 -1.76 -9.10 1.49
C MET A 45 -1.34 -9.77 0.18
N ILE A 46 -1.83 -9.25 -0.94
CA ILE A 46 -1.38 -9.64 -2.27
C ILE A 46 -0.89 -8.41 -3.04
N PHE A 47 0.35 -8.48 -3.49
CA PHE A 47 1.02 -7.42 -4.22
C PHE A 47 1.29 -7.82 -5.67
N ARG A 48 1.43 -6.81 -6.53
CA ARG A 48 2.00 -6.92 -7.87
C ARG A 48 3.19 -5.98 -7.98
N THR A 49 4.32 -6.49 -8.43
CA THR A 49 5.54 -5.71 -8.60
C THR A 49 6.12 -5.97 -9.99
N ARG A 50 6.72 -4.94 -10.58
CA ARG A 50 7.50 -5.05 -11.82
C ARG A 50 8.97 -5.20 -11.47
N GLY A 51 9.67 -6.16 -12.06
CA GLY A 51 11.10 -6.38 -11.85
C GLY A 51 11.48 -7.86 -11.84
N ASP A 52 12.71 -8.15 -11.43
CA ASP A 52 13.20 -9.52 -11.27
C ASP A 52 12.71 -10.11 -9.93
N PRO A 53 11.95 -11.22 -9.94
CA PRO A 53 11.46 -11.84 -8.71
C PRO A 53 12.57 -12.50 -7.87
N ALA A 54 13.72 -12.86 -8.44
CA ALA A 54 14.75 -13.60 -7.70
C ALA A 54 15.41 -12.75 -6.58
N PRO A 55 15.98 -11.56 -6.84
CA PRO A 55 16.53 -10.73 -5.78
C PRO A 55 15.47 -10.22 -4.80
N TYR A 56 14.21 -10.08 -5.26
CA TYR A 56 13.10 -9.67 -4.41
C TYR A 56 12.71 -10.77 -3.42
N ARG A 57 12.68 -12.03 -3.88
CA ARG A 57 12.42 -13.20 -3.03
C ARG A 57 13.50 -13.38 -1.96
N ASP A 58 14.76 -13.16 -2.32
CA ASP A 58 15.86 -13.22 -1.35
C ASP A 58 15.66 -12.15 -0.27
N ALA A 59 15.34 -10.91 -0.65
CA ALA A 59 15.08 -9.84 0.31
C ALA A 59 13.86 -10.10 1.21
N LEU A 60 12.77 -10.68 0.68
CA LEU A 60 11.61 -11.09 1.50
C LEU A 60 12.01 -12.04 2.63
N SER A 61 12.97 -12.93 2.38
CA SER A 61 13.43 -13.92 3.35
C SER A 61 14.19 -13.29 4.53
N ASP A 62 14.72 -12.08 4.35
CA ASP A 62 15.47 -11.33 5.37
C ASP A 62 14.58 -10.38 6.19
N VAL A 63 13.30 -10.22 5.84
CA VAL A 63 12.37 -9.34 6.56
C VAL A 63 11.82 -10.05 7.80
N ALA A 64 12.21 -9.56 8.98
CA ALA A 64 11.86 -10.19 10.25
C ALA A 64 10.35 -10.15 10.59
N SER A 65 9.59 -9.18 10.06
CA SER A 65 8.14 -9.06 10.28
C SER A 65 7.31 -10.01 9.42
N LEU A 66 7.89 -10.57 8.36
CA LEU A 66 7.18 -11.46 7.46
C LEU A 66 7.05 -12.86 8.07
N GLY A 67 5.80 -13.34 8.11
CA GLY A 67 5.46 -14.73 8.39
C GLY A 67 5.59 -15.58 7.13
N ALA A 68 4.45 -16.06 6.61
CA ALA A 68 4.42 -16.78 5.35
C ALA A 68 4.42 -15.81 4.15
N PHE A 69 5.24 -16.10 3.13
CA PHE A 69 5.15 -15.42 1.85
C PHE A 69 5.30 -16.41 0.69
N GLU A 70 4.68 -16.08 -0.43
CA GLU A 70 4.80 -16.81 -1.68
C GLU A 70 4.99 -15.82 -2.83
N VAL A 71 5.84 -16.16 -3.80
CA VAL A 71 6.06 -15.34 -4.99
C VAL A 71 5.76 -16.16 -6.23
N ALA A 72 4.86 -15.65 -7.06
CA ALA A 72 4.44 -16.26 -8.31
C ALA A 72 4.85 -15.38 -9.50
N ASP A 73 5.39 -16.00 -10.55
CA ASP A 73 5.68 -15.30 -11.79
C ASP A 73 4.38 -14.83 -12.46
N GLY A 74 4.43 -13.62 -13.03
CA GLY A 74 3.33 -13.02 -13.79
C GLY A 74 3.69 -12.85 -15.26
N PRO A 75 2.73 -12.38 -16.08
CA PRO A 75 2.99 -12.08 -17.47
C PRO A 75 3.91 -10.85 -17.61
N GLY A 76 4.83 -10.90 -18.58
CA GLY A 76 5.78 -9.82 -18.84
C GLY A 76 6.89 -9.77 -17.81
N ASP A 77 7.18 -8.59 -17.28
CA ASP A 77 8.21 -8.35 -16.26
C ASP A 77 7.60 -8.09 -14.88
N ARG A 78 6.55 -8.86 -14.55
CA ARG A 78 5.80 -8.70 -13.31
C ARG A 78 5.77 -10.01 -12.54
N PHE A 79 5.69 -9.90 -11.22
CA PHE A 79 5.43 -11.01 -10.32
C PHE A 79 4.42 -10.59 -9.26
N TYR A 80 3.88 -11.59 -8.58
CA TYR A 80 2.88 -11.43 -7.52
C TYR A 80 3.45 -11.96 -6.21
N THR A 81 3.20 -11.23 -5.13
CA THR A 81 3.67 -11.61 -3.80
C THR A 81 2.49 -11.72 -2.85
N TYR A 82 2.20 -12.93 -2.38
CA TYR A 82 1.40 -13.15 -1.18
C TYR A 82 2.31 -12.96 0.03
N ALA A 83 1.85 -12.22 1.03
CA ALA A 83 2.60 -12.01 2.26
C ALA A 83 1.67 -11.93 3.47
N GLU A 84 2.10 -12.56 4.55
CA GLU A 84 1.62 -12.35 5.91
C GLU A 84 2.64 -11.48 6.65
N ASP A 85 2.22 -10.34 7.18
CA ASP A 85 3.13 -9.35 7.73
C ASP A 85 2.63 -8.71 9.02
N GLU A 86 3.53 -8.64 10.00
CA GLU A 86 3.37 -7.87 11.23
C GLU A 86 3.91 -6.45 11.03
N LEU A 87 3.04 -5.52 10.63
CA LEU A 87 3.42 -4.11 10.49
C LEU A 87 4.12 -3.60 11.75
N SER A 88 5.20 -2.83 11.61
CA SER A 88 5.83 -2.14 12.74
C SER A 88 4.87 -1.14 13.38
N SER A 89 5.21 -0.64 14.58
CA SER A 89 4.36 0.38 15.24
C SER A 89 4.14 1.62 14.37
N ALA A 90 5.18 2.08 13.67
CA ALA A 90 5.09 3.23 12.79
C ALA A 90 4.17 2.97 11.59
N GLU A 91 4.32 1.81 10.94
CA GLU A 91 3.45 1.40 9.83
C GLU A 91 2.00 1.24 10.28
N ARG A 92 1.77 0.67 11.47
CA ARG A 92 0.42 0.52 12.05
C ARG A 92 -0.26 1.85 12.30
N ASP A 93 0.46 2.87 12.73
CA ASP A 93 -0.14 4.19 12.98
C ASP A 93 -0.62 4.83 11.67
N LEU A 94 0.21 4.78 10.62
CA LEU A 94 -0.17 5.26 9.29
C LEU A 94 -1.33 4.45 8.69
N PHE A 95 -1.25 3.13 8.81
CA PHE A 95 -2.31 2.23 8.36
C PHE A 95 -3.62 2.51 9.09
N THR A 96 -3.62 2.55 10.42
CA THR A 96 -4.80 2.84 11.25
C THR A 96 -5.46 4.16 10.88
N ALA A 97 -4.66 5.18 10.52
CA ALA A 97 -5.21 6.45 10.07
C ALA A 97 -6.08 6.29 8.81
N MET A 98 -5.71 5.38 7.90
CA MET A 98 -6.34 5.19 6.59
C MET A 98 -7.39 4.07 6.56
N THR A 99 -7.41 3.18 7.56
CA THR A 99 -8.24 1.96 7.57
C THR A 99 -9.35 1.94 8.62
N ARG A 100 -9.67 3.12 9.17
CA ARG A 100 -10.73 3.30 10.18
C ARG A 100 -12.14 2.99 9.68
N VAL A 101 -13.02 2.64 10.63
CA VAL A 101 -14.46 2.46 10.39
C VAL A 101 -15.06 3.67 9.66
N GLY A 102 -15.77 3.41 8.56
CA GLY A 102 -16.40 4.43 7.72
C GLY A 102 -15.55 4.85 6.51
N LEU A 103 -14.35 4.30 6.35
CA LEU A 103 -13.56 4.37 5.14
C LEU A 103 -13.50 3.02 4.44
N VAL A 104 -13.45 3.07 3.12
CA VAL A 104 -13.09 1.96 2.24
C VAL A 104 -11.86 2.38 1.47
N VAL A 105 -10.75 1.66 1.66
CA VAL A 105 -9.57 1.81 0.79
C VAL A 105 -9.90 1.20 -0.56
N VAL A 106 -9.64 1.95 -1.63
CA VAL A 106 -9.84 1.51 -3.01
C VAL A 106 -8.50 1.10 -3.58
N THR A 107 -8.35 -0.19 -3.86
CA THR A 107 -7.12 -0.75 -4.45
C THR A 107 -7.02 -0.44 -5.95
N PRO A 108 -5.80 -0.42 -6.52
CA PRO A 108 -4.53 -0.65 -5.83
C PRO A 108 -4.05 0.55 -4.99
N VAL A 109 -3.41 0.26 -3.85
CA VAL A 109 -2.52 1.20 -3.18
C VAL A 109 -1.13 1.02 -3.81
N VAL A 110 -0.46 2.12 -4.18
CA VAL A 110 0.75 2.08 -4.99
C VAL A 110 1.94 2.60 -4.20
N PHE A 111 2.88 1.72 -3.88
CA PHE A 111 4.18 2.03 -3.29
C PHE A 111 5.15 2.39 -4.40
N ARG A 112 5.51 3.66 -4.49
CA ARG A 112 6.30 4.22 -5.59
C ARG A 112 7.80 4.07 -5.31
N THR A 113 8.59 4.05 -6.38
CA THR A 113 10.05 3.94 -6.32
C THR A 113 10.74 5.21 -5.81
N ASP A 114 10.00 6.31 -5.63
CA ASP A 114 10.48 7.54 -4.99
C ASP A 114 10.20 7.58 -3.47
N GLY A 115 9.65 6.50 -2.90
CA GLY A 115 9.30 6.40 -1.48
C GLY A 115 7.89 6.87 -1.14
N CYS A 116 7.18 7.50 -2.08
CA CYS A 116 5.79 7.91 -1.87
C CYS A 116 4.81 6.73 -1.94
N ILE A 117 3.64 6.91 -1.34
CA ILE A 117 2.51 5.97 -1.40
C ILE A 117 1.30 6.70 -1.98
N ASP A 118 0.78 6.23 -3.11
CA ASP A 118 -0.47 6.73 -3.69
C ASP A 118 -1.63 5.85 -3.25
N GLY A 119 -2.65 6.46 -2.64
CA GLY A 119 -3.82 5.75 -2.13
C GLY A 119 -5.12 6.41 -2.58
N SER A 120 -6.20 5.64 -2.51
CA SER A 120 -7.56 6.14 -2.73
C SER A 120 -8.49 5.65 -1.64
N VAL A 121 -9.37 6.51 -1.13
CA VAL A 121 -10.36 6.16 -0.12
C VAL A 121 -11.75 6.69 -0.47
N VAL A 122 -12.77 5.95 -0.04
CA VAL A 122 -14.18 6.33 -0.16
C VAL A 122 -14.83 6.32 1.20
N GLY A 123 -15.63 7.35 1.51
CA GLY A 123 -16.36 7.41 2.76
C GLY A 123 -17.29 8.62 2.88
N PRO A 124 -17.94 8.81 4.04
CA PRO A 124 -18.57 10.08 4.38
C PRO A 124 -17.53 11.21 4.41
N ALA A 125 -17.92 12.42 4.01
CA ALA A 125 -16.99 13.55 3.88
C ALA A 125 -16.23 13.86 5.18
N THR A 126 -16.92 13.80 6.32
CA THR A 126 -16.33 14.04 7.64
C THR A 126 -15.30 12.97 8.00
N VAL A 127 -15.57 11.71 7.69
CA VAL A 127 -14.64 10.61 7.99
C VAL A 127 -13.40 10.69 7.11
N VAL A 128 -13.55 11.03 5.82
CA VAL A 128 -12.41 11.24 4.91
C VAL A 128 -11.53 12.39 5.37
N GLN A 129 -12.12 13.50 5.81
CA GLN A 129 -11.37 14.62 6.36
C GLN A 129 -10.61 14.21 7.64
N SER A 130 -11.29 13.57 8.58
CA SER A 130 -10.64 13.10 9.81
C SER A 130 -9.53 12.08 9.54
N ALA A 131 -9.61 11.31 8.44
CA ALA A 131 -8.55 10.41 8.01
C ALA A 131 -7.24 11.15 7.74
N VAL A 132 -7.32 12.19 6.90
CA VAL A 132 -6.20 13.05 6.53
C VAL A 132 -5.64 13.77 7.76
N GLU A 133 -6.50 14.25 8.64
CA GLU A 133 -6.08 14.97 9.87
C GLU A 133 -5.43 14.07 10.93
N SER A 134 -5.54 12.74 10.81
CA SER A 134 -4.88 11.83 11.77
C SER A 134 -3.65 11.14 11.20
N VAL A 135 -3.18 11.54 10.01
CA VAL A 135 -1.91 11.03 9.50
C VAL A 135 -0.81 11.45 10.50
N PRO A 136 0.08 10.52 10.92
CA PRO A 136 1.08 10.80 11.92
C PRO A 136 2.09 11.86 11.46
N ASP A 137 2.70 12.55 12.43
CA ASP A 137 3.87 13.40 12.19
C ASP A 137 4.99 12.56 11.55
N GLY A 138 5.64 13.08 10.50
CA GLY A 138 6.65 12.35 9.71
C GLY A 138 6.09 11.68 8.43
N VAL A 139 4.83 11.97 8.09
CA VAL A 139 4.23 11.61 6.79
C VAL A 139 3.58 12.85 6.19
N ASP A 140 4.16 13.36 5.11
CA ASP A 140 3.58 14.49 4.38
C ASP A 140 2.38 14.02 3.54
N VAL A 141 1.33 14.84 3.50
CA VAL A 141 0.07 14.50 2.80
C VAL A 141 -0.21 15.50 1.69
N GLU A 142 -0.31 14.99 0.46
CA GLU A 142 -0.76 15.74 -0.71
C GLU A 142 -2.13 15.23 -1.18
N VAL A 143 -3.13 16.11 -1.17
CA VAL A 143 -4.46 15.81 -1.72
C VAL A 143 -4.45 15.99 -3.24
N LEU A 144 -4.50 14.88 -3.97
CA LEU A 144 -4.47 14.88 -5.44
C LEU A 144 -5.85 15.13 -6.05
N GLU A 145 -6.91 14.58 -5.45
CA GLU A 145 -8.28 14.74 -5.95
C GLU A 145 -9.31 14.59 -4.82
N VAL A 146 -10.35 15.43 -4.84
CA VAL A 146 -11.58 15.22 -4.06
C VAL A 146 -12.79 15.31 -4.97
N SER A 147 -13.56 14.23 -5.06
CA SER A 147 -14.75 14.18 -5.92
C SER A 147 -15.91 13.43 -5.25
N PRO A 148 -17.17 13.61 -5.70
CA PRO A 148 -18.23 12.66 -5.37
C PRO A 148 -17.90 11.30 -5.96
N TYR A 149 -18.12 10.22 -5.22
CA TYR A 149 -17.99 8.88 -5.79
C TYR A 149 -19.12 8.66 -6.80
N ARG A 150 -18.79 8.52 -8.10
CA ARG A 150 -19.78 8.41 -9.19
C ARG A 150 -19.79 7.04 -9.87
N THR A 151 -18.63 6.42 -10.06
CA THR A 151 -18.38 5.01 -10.44
C THR A 151 -16.90 4.76 -10.10
N GLY A 152 -16.53 3.60 -9.57
CA GLY A 152 -15.16 3.35 -9.10
C GLY A 152 -14.31 2.51 -10.07
N PRO A 153 -12.99 2.41 -9.86
CA PRO A 153 -12.07 1.51 -10.59
C PRO A 153 -12.39 0.01 -10.46
N LEU A 154 -13.45 -0.37 -9.75
CA LEU A 154 -13.86 -1.76 -9.53
C LEU A 154 -14.23 -2.51 -10.83
N GLU A 155 -14.26 -1.84 -11.98
CA GLU A 155 -14.45 -2.46 -13.31
C GLU A 155 -13.14 -3.01 -13.93
N GLY A 156 -12.00 -2.89 -13.26
CA GLY A 156 -10.68 -3.31 -13.78
C GLY A 156 -10.19 -4.71 -13.39
N GLY A 157 -10.96 -5.49 -12.63
CA GLY A 157 -10.61 -6.85 -12.23
C GLY A 157 -11.38 -7.87 -13.06
N LEU A 158 -10.65 -8.72 -13.80
CA LEU A 158 -11.12 -9.79 -14.70
C LEU A 158 -11.48 -9.34 -16.12
N ASN A 159 -10.45 -9.05 -16.93
CA ASN A 159 -10.44 -9.48 -18.34
C ASN A 159 -9.22 -10.37 -18.55
#